data_AF-A0A367M0H9-F1
#
_entry.id   AF-A0A367M0H9-F1
#
_cell.length_a   1.000
_cell.length_b   1.000
_cell.length_c   1.000
_cell.angle_alpha   90.00
_cell.angle_beta   90.00
_cell.angle_gamma   90.00
#
_symmetry.space_group_name_H-M   'P 1'
#
loop_
_entity.id
_entity.type
_entity.pdbx_description
1 polymer ?
#
loop_
_entity_poly.entity_id
_entity_poly.type
_entity_poly.pdbx_seq_one_letter_code
_entity_poly.pdbx_strand_id
1 'polypeptide(L)'
;SGELRLLGERPIRFVEKEHLALIRKPLAYHPNGMIFRAFDAAGLQVRSREYYSVGGGFVVDDEAAGLDRIVEDRTPLVFPFKTARQLLDHCVREGLSISQLMAENEKAWRPAEETRAGLLRIWQVMQDCVEAGCRNEGIMPGGLKVRRRAAALHRQLCQRPEAGLRDALSVLDWVNLYALAVNEENASGGRVVTAPTNGAAGIIPAVLHYYARFIPGADDDGVVRFLLTAAAIGILYKENASISGAEVGCQGEVGVACSMAAGALCEVLGGSVQQVENAAEIGMEHNLGLTCDPVGGLVQVP
;
A
#
# COMPACT_ATOMS: atom_id res chain seq x y z
N SER A 1 -9.00 27.52 -16.88
CA SER A 1 -7.99 28.57 -17.05
C SER A 1 -7.06 28.15 -18.17
N GLY A 2 -6.73 29.03 -19.13
CA GLY A 2 -5.81 28.73 -20.23
C GLY A 2 -4.32 28.80 -19.82
N GLU A 3 -4.03 28.64 -18.53
CA GLU A 3 -2.73 28.85 -17.93
C GLU A 3 -2.43 27.77 -16.89
N LEU A 4 -1.17 27.35 -16.84
CA LEU A 4 -0.57 26.46 -15.84
C LEU A 4 0.56 27.19 -15.12
N ARG A 5 0.60 27.14 -13.80
CA ARG A 5 1.73 27.63 -13.00
C ARG A 5 2.81 26.55 -12.93
N LEU A 6 3.75 26.59 -13.87
CA LEU A 6 4.86 25.64 -13.91
C LEU A 6 5.73 25.78 -12.65
N LEU A 7 5.88 24.67 -11.91
CA LEU A 7 6.55 24.62 -10.60
C LEU A 7 5.93 25.57 -9.55
N GLY A 8 4.69 26.01 -9.74
CA GLY A 8 4.05 27.01 -8.86
C GLY A 8 4.51 28.45 -9.10
N GLU A 9 5.55 28.66 -9.90
CA GLU A 9 6.21 29.95 -10.05
C GLU A 9 5.79 30.66 -11.34
N ARG A 10 6.03 30.01 -12.49
CA ARG A 10 5.94 30.65 -13.81
C ARG A 10 4.62 30.32 -14.50
N PRO A 11 3.73 31.29 -14.75
CA PRO A 11 2.55 31.04 -15.56
C PRO A 11 2.96 30.79 -17.02
N ILE A 12 2.44 29.72 -17.61
CA ILE A 12 2.59 29.37 -19.02
C ILE A 12 1.22 29.10 -19.62
N ARG A 13 1.04 29.37 -20.92
CA ARG A 13 -0.18 29.00 -21.65
C ARG A 13 -0.37 27.49 -21.57
N PHE A 14 -1.53 27.05 -21.09
CA PHE A 14 -1.91 25.64 -21.07
C PHE A 14 -3.34 25.48 -21.57
N VAL A 15 -3.48 24.85 -22.75
CA VAL A 15 -4.78 24.51 -23.32
C VAL A 15 -4.90 22.99 -23.28
N GLU A 16 -5.76 22.46 -22.43
CA GLU A 16 -5.90 21.02 -22.19
C GLU A 16 -6.08 20.22 -23.48
N LYS A 17 -6.93 20.69 -24.40
CA LYS A 17 -7.16 20.03 -25.70
C LYS A 17 -5.94 20.00 -26.61
N GLU A 18 -4.99 20.92 -26.43
CA GLU A 18 -3.75 21.00 -27.23
C GLU A 18 -2.57 20.31 -26.53
N HIS A 19 -2.53 20.36 -25.20
CA HIS A 19 -1.34 20.04 -24.41
C HIS A 19 -1.50 18.78 -23.54
N LEU A 20 -2.71 18.21 -23.42
CA LEU A 20 -2.96 16.94 -22.73
C LEU A 20 -3.62 15.95 -23.68
N ALA A 21 -2.83 14.99 -24.16
CA ALA A 21 -3.30 13.92 -25.03
C ALA A 21 -3.50 12.62 -24.24
N LEU A 22 -4.73 12.10 -24.24
CA LEU A 22 -5.04 10.77 -23.71
C LEU A 22 -4.96 9.73 -24.83
N ILE A 23 -3.79 9.13 -24.98
CA ILE A 23 -3.50 8.16 -26.05
C ILE A 23 -3.75 6.74 -25.52
N ARG A 24 -4.69 6.01 -26.14
CA ARG A 24 -5.06 4.63 -25.75
C ARG A 24 -4.09 3.55 -26.24
N LYS A 25 -2.95 3.95 -26.79
CA LYS A 25 -1.90 3.04 -27.26
C LYS A 25 -0.78 3.04 -26.22
N PRO A 26 -0.38 1.89 -25.68
CA PRO A 26 0.73 1.83 -24.74
C PRO A 26 2.05 2.23 -25.43
N LEU A 27 2.97 2.73 -24.61
CA LEU A 27 4.38 2.86 -25.00
C LEU A 27 5.03 1.47 -25.07
N ALA A 28 6.22 1.37 -25.67
CA ALA A 28 6.83 0.09 -25.99
C ALA A 28 7.24 -0.72 -24.75
N TYR A 29 7.70 -0.04 -23.69
CA TYR A 29 8.27 -0.69 -22.52
C TYR A 29 7.22 -1.14 -21.50
N HIS A 30 6.31 -0.25 -21.07
CA HIS A 30 5.31 -0.54 -20.05
C HIS A 30 3.98 0.15 -20.38
N PRO A 31 2.82 -0.47 -20.09
CA PRO A 31 1.50 0.07 -20.47
C PRO A 31 1.18 1.42 -19.82
N ASN A 32 1.68 1.67 -18.61
CA ASN A 32 1.50 2.94 -17.89
C ASN A 32 2.64 3.94 -18.22
N GLY A 33 2.70 4.37 -19.47
CA GLY A 33 3.70 5.32 -19.97
C GLY A 33 3.16 6.74 -20.16
N MET A 34 3.98 7.75 -19.88
CA MET A 34 3.70 9.17 -20.12
C MET A 34 4.89 9.85 -20.80
N ILE A 35 4.61 10.72 -21.77
CA ILE A 35 5.64 11.53 -22.43
C ILE A 35 5.43 12.99 -22.05
N PHE A 36 6.45 13.59 -21.46
CA PHE A 36 6.50 15.03 -21.21
C PHE A 36 7.33 15.70 -22.30
N ARG A 37 6.76 16.71 -22.95
CA ARG A 37 7.44 17.54 -23.96
C ARG A 37 7.44 18.99 -23.53
N ALA A 38 8.59 19.63 -23.63
CA ALA A 38 8.76 21.06 -23.37
C ALA A 38 9.09 21.77 -24.69
N PHE A 39 8.44 22.91 -24.90
CA PHE A 39 8.60 23.75 -26.09
C PHE A 39 8.99 25.17 -25.68
N ASP A 40 9.75 25.85 -26.51
CA ASP A 40 10.06 27.27 -26.32
C ASP A 40 8.94 28.17 -26.87
N ALA A 41 9.15 29.49 -26.81
CA ALA A 41 8.17 30.47 -27.28
C ALA A 41 7.97 30.46 -28.81
N ALA A 42 8.92 29.92 -29.57
CA ALA A 42 8.82 29.75 -31.02
C ALA A 42 8.11 28.43 -31.41
N GLY A 43 7.76 27.59 -30.42
CA GLY A 43 7.16 26.27 -30.63
C GLY A 43 8.18 25.19 -30.96
N LEU A 44 9.48 25.45 -30.81
CA LEU A 44 10.51 24.43 -30.99
C LEU A 44 10.59 23.53 -29.76
N GLN A 45 10.62 22.21 -29.97
CA GLN A 45 10.76 21.26 -28.86
C GLN A 45 12.15 21.38 -28.24
N VAL A 46 12.20 21.77 -26.97
CA VAL A 46 13.44 21.91 -26.18
C VAL A 46 13.82 20.58 -25.52
N ARG A 47 12.82 19.81 -25.08
CA ARG A 47 13.05 18.51 -24.41
C ARG A 47 11.87 17.57 -24.59
N SER A 48 12.17 16.28 -24.64
CA SER A 48 11.19 15.19 -24.50
C SER A 48 11.76 14.15 -23.53
N ARG A 49 10.90 13.65 -22.64
CA ARG A 49 11.22 12.55 -21.71
C ARG A 49 10.02 11.65 -21.56
N GLU A 50 10.25 10.34 -21.59
CA GLU A 50 9.24 9.34 -21.32
C GLU A 50 9.46 8.77 -19.92
N TYR A 51 8.37 8.55 -19.21
CA TYR A 51 8.34 8.02 -17.86
C TYR A 51 7.29 6.92 -17.77
N TYR A 52 7.58 5.92 -16.94
CA TYR A 52 6.71 4.76 -16.75
C TYR A 52 6.41 4.60 -15.26
N SER A 53 5.12 4.45 -14.93
CA SER A 53 4.67 4.11 -13.58
C SER A 53 4.56 2.59 -13.44
N VAL A 54 5.51 1.98 -12.74
CA VAL A 54 5.71 0.51 -12.69
C VAL A 54 5.09 -0.16 -11.46
N GLY A 55 4.16 0.53 -10.79
CA GLY A 55 3.45 0.04 -9.60
C GLY A 55 4.04 0.55 -8.28
N GLY A 56 3.21 0.57 -7.23
CA GLY A 56 3.61 1.07 -5.89
C GLY A 56 3.99 2.56 -5.82
N GLY A 57 3.76 3.33 -6.89
CA GLY A 57 4.18 4.74 -7.00
C GLY A 57 5.60 4.96 -7.52
N PHE A 58 6.33 3.90 -7.89
CA PHE A 58 7.66 4.00 -8.49
C PHE A 58 7.57 4.46 -9.96
N VAL A 59 8.48 5.37 -10.34
CA VAL A 59 8.58 5.91 -11.70
C VAL A 59 9.99 5.67 -12.25
N VAL A 60 10.07 5.14 -13.46
CA VAL A 60 11.33 4.93 -14.21
C VAL A 60 11.29 5.74 -15.51
N ASP A 61 12.45 6.10 -16.06
CA ASP A 61 12.55 6.79 -17.35
C ASP A 61 12.96 5.84 -18.49
N ASP A 62 12.83 6.31 -19.74
CA ASP A 62 13.16 5.53 -20.95
C ASP A 62 14.64 5.15 -21.08
N GLU A 63 15.54 5.95 -20.52
CA GLU A 63 16.98 5.63 -20.51
C GLU A 63 17.25 4.46 -19.53
N ALA A 64 16.44 4.31 -18.48
CA ALA A 64 16.44 3.16 -17.56
C ALA A 64 15.63 1.95 -18.09
N ALA A 65 14.73 2.13 -19.06
CA ALA A 65 13.90 1.05 -19.62
C ALA A 65 14.71 -0.02 -20.40
N GLY A 66 15.95 0.28 -20.78
CA GLY A 66 16.88 -0.67 -21.43
C GLY A 66 17.91 -1.32 -20.49
N LEU A 67 18.00 -0.86 -19.24
CA LEU A 67 18.95 -1.33 -18.23
C LEU A 67 18.20 -1.46 -16.91
N ASP A 68 17.93 -2.71 -16.53
CA ASP A 68 17.18 -3.24 -15.38
C ASP A 68 17.41 -2.56 -13.99
N ARG A 69 17.25 -1.25 -13.88
CA ARG A 69 17.59 -0.49 -12.67
C ARG A 69 16.67 0.70 -12.47
N ILE A 70 15.54 0.43 -11.80
CA ILE A 70 15.35 1.10 -10.50
C ILE A 70 16.72 0.96 -9.81
N VAL A 71 17.48 2.04 -9.61
CA VAL A 71 18.85 1.95 -9.07
C VAL A 71 18.82 1.09 -7.83
N GLU A 72 19.25 -0.16 -7.97
CA GLU A 72 19.13 -1.16 -6.92
C GLU A 72 19.95 -0.65 -5.77
N ASP A 73 19.31 -0.46 -4.61
CA ASP A 73 20.03 -0.01 -3.43
C ASP A 73 21.00 -1.12 -3.03
N ARG A 74 22.30 -0.83 -3.18
CA ARG A 74 23.38 -1.78 -2.89
C ARG A 74 23.83 -1.73 -1.43
N THR A 75 23.08 -1.05 -0.58
CA THR A 75 23.38 -0.98 0.85
C THR A 75 23.45 -2.40 1.41
N PRO A 76 24.60 -2.83 1.94
CA PRO A 76 24.76 -4.18 2.45
C PRO A 76 23.92 -4.36 3.72
N LEU A 77 23.04 -5.37 3.71
CA LEU A 77 22.22 -5.72 4.86
C LEU A 77 22.92 -6.74 5.75
N VAL A 78 22.61 -6.71 7.04
CA VAL A 78 23.13 -7.67 8.02
C VAL A 78 22.55 -9.07 7.75
N PHE A 79 21.26 -9.13 7.43
CA PHE A 79 20.52 -10.36 7.17
C PHE A 79 19.77 -10.27 5.83
N PRO A 80 20.48 -10.31 4.69
CA PRO A 80 19.84 -10.25 3.38
C PRO A 80 19.05 -11.55 3.11
N PHE A 81 17.82 -11.43 2.60
CA PHE A 81 17.01 -12.58 2.20
C PHE A 81 16.23 -12.28 0.93
N LYS A 82 16.03 -13.32 0.11
CA LYS A 82 15.18 -13.30 -1.10
C LYS A 82 14.07 -14.33 -1.05
N THR A 83 14.13 -15.26 -0.11
CA THR A 83 13.18 -16.38 0.02
C THR A 83 12.75 -16.54 1.47
N ALA A 84 11.54 -17.07 1.68
CA ALA A 84 11.05 -17.38 3.02
C ALA A 84 12.03 -18.28 3.78
N ARG A 85 12.55 -19.32 3.12
CA ARG A 85 13.56 -20.22 3.69
C ARG A 85 14.78 -19.47 4.24
N GLN A 86 15.34 -18.53 3.48
CA GLN A 86 16.47 -17.72 3.95
C GLN A 86 16.09 -16.87 5.17
N LEU A 87 14.95 -16.17 5.11
CA LEU A 87 14.45 -15.37 6.25
C LEU A 87 14.32 -16.22 7.51
N LEU A 88 13.73 -17.41 7.39
CA LEU A 88 13.55 -18.35 8.49
C LEU A 88 14.89 -18.88 9.03
N ASP A 89 15.82 -19.25 8.14
CA ASP A 89 17.15 -19.71 8.52
C ASP A 89 17.93 -18.64 9.31
N HIS A 90 17.79 -17.37 8.92
CA HIS A 90 18.35 -16.24 9.69
C HIS A 90 17.70 -16.12 11.07
N CYS A 91 16.36 -16.15 11.16
CA CYS A 91 15.64 -16.05 12.43
C CYS A 91 16.04 -17.17 13.40
N VAL A 92 16.09 -18.42 12.91
CA VAL A 92 16.45 -19.60 13.72
C VAL A 92 17.89 -19.53 14.19
N ARG A 93 18.82 -19.15 13.31
CA ARG A 93 20.25 -19.10 13.65
C ARG A 93 20.56 -18.03 14.70
N GLU A 94 19.96 -16.86 14.58
CA GLU A 94 20.22 -15.72 15.46
C GLU A 94 19.29 -15.69 16.69
N GLY A 95 18.25 -16.53 16.73
CA GLY A 95 17.25 -16.52 17.80
C GLY A 95 16.38 -15.26 17.82
N LEU A 96 16.11 -14.68 16.64
CA LEU A 96 15.36 -13.44 16.49
C LEU A 96 13.96 -13.70 15.90
N SER A 97 12.99 -12.86 16.26
CA SER A 97 11.72 -12.77 15.50
C SER A 97 11.93 -12.12 14.12
N ILE A 98 10.93 -12.20 13.26
CA ILE A 98 11.01 -11.59 11.92
C ILE A 98 11.09 -10.07 12.04
N SER A 99 10.29 -9.45 12.93
CA SER A 99 10.39 -8.01 13.20
C SER A 99 11.75 -7.58 13.73
N GLN A 100 12.37 -8.37 14.62
CA GLN A 100 13.70 -8.06 15.15
C GLN A 100 14.77 -8.13 14.06
N LEU A 101 14.75 -9.17 13.22
CA LEU A 101 15.63 -9.28 12.07
C LEU A 101 15.47 -8.09 11.12
N MET A 102 14.22 -7.70 10.83
CA MET A 102 13.95 -6.52 10.01
C MET A 102 14.44 -5.23 10.66
N ALA A 103 14.26 -5.07 11.97
CA ALA A 103 14.77 -3.91 12.69
C ALA A 103 16.31 -3.80 12.58
N GLU A 104 17.03 -4.92 12.59
CA GLU A 104 18.48 -4.94 12.36
C GLU A 104 18.85 -4.55 10.92
N ASN A 105 18.11 -5.03 9.92
CA ASN A 105 18.34 -4.63 8.52
C ASN A 105 18.06 -3.14 8.28
N GLU A 106 16.99 -2.59 8.87
CA GLU A 106 16.61 -1.18 8.72
C GLU A 106 17.68 -0.21 9.24
N LYS A 107 18.55 -0.66 10.17
CA LYS A 107 19.69 0.13 10.69
C LYS A 107 20.72 0.46 9.62
N ALA A 108 20.72 -0.26 8.50
CA ALA A 108 21.66 -0.01 7.39
C ALA A 108 21.43 1.35 6.74
N TRP A 109 20.20 1.87 6.78
CA TRP A 109 19.84 3.16 6.16
C TRP A 109 19.63 4.28 7.17
N ARG A 110 19.09 3.97 8.35
CA ARG A 110 18.71 5.00 9.33
C ARG A 110 18.78 4.48 10.76
N PRO A 111 18.97 5.35 11.77
CA PRO A 111 18.96 4.95 13.17
C PRO A 111 17.63 4.28 13.58
N ALA A 112 17.71 3.37 14.55
CA ALA A 112 16.53 2.63 15.03
C ALA A 112 15.38 3.54 15.50
N GLU A 113 15.71 4.65 16.17
CA GLU A 113 14.72 5.64 16.63
C GLU A 113 14.00 6.33 15.46
N GLU A 114 14.70 6.56 14.34
CA GLU A 114 14.10 7.16 13.16
C GLU A 114 13.14 6.18 12.47
N THR A 115 13.51 4.90 12.38
CA THR A 115 12.63 3.83 11.91
C THR A 115 11.38 3.73 12.78
N ARG A 116 11.54 3.66 14.12
CA ARG A 116 10.42 3.60 15.06
C ARG A 116 9.48 4.79 14.89
N ALA A 117 10.02 6.01 14.87
CA ALA A 117 9.23 7.22 14.69
C ALA A 117 8.53 7.27 13.32
N GLY A 118 9.18 6.79 12.26
CA GLY A 118 8.58 6.67 10.93
C GLY A 118 7.39 5.72 10.88
N LEU A 119 7.53 4.53 11.48
CA LEU A 119 6.48 3.53 11.55
C LEU A 119 5.27 4.03 12.36
N LEU A 120 5.50 4.71 13.49
CA LEU A 120 4.41 5.31 14.27
C LEU A 120 3.73 6.47 13.54
N ARG A 121 4.48 7.25 12.74
CA ARG A 121 3.87 8.27 11.86
C ARG A 121 3.00 7.62 10.78
N ILE A 122 3.45 6.53 10.15
CA ILE A 122 2.64 5.76 9.19
C ILE A 122 1.35 5.30 9.85
N TRP A 123 1.46 4.73 11.05
CA TRP A 123 0.29 4.31 11.82
C TRP A 123 -0.65 5.47 12.13
N GLN A 124 -0.14 6.63 12.53
CA GLN A 124 -0.96 7.82 12.75
C GLN A 124 -1.75 8.22 11.49
N VAL A 125 -1.09 8.25 10.32
CA VAL A 125 -1.77 8.61 9.05
C VAL A 125 -2.83 7.56 8.68
N MET A 126 -2.59 6.28 8.95
CA MET A 126 -3.57 5.21 8.78
C MET A 126 -4.81 5.44 9.66
N GLN A 127 -4.62 5.80 10.94
CA GLN A 127 -5.71 6.12 11.87
C GLN A 127 -6.50 7.35 11.40
N ASP A 128 -5.81 8.41 10.98
CA ASP A 128 -6.44 9.64 10.46
C ASP A 128 -7.31 9.33 9.22
N CYS A 129 -6.84 8.43 8.35
CA CYS A 129 -7.58 7.99 7.16
C CYS A 129 -8.86 7.24 7.53
N VAL A 130 -8.79 6.29 8.48
CA VAL A 130 -9.97 5.58 9.00
C VAL A 130 -10.95 6.56 9.63
N GLU A 131 -10.48 7.52 10.41
CA GLU A 131 -11.33 8.55 11.03
C GLU A 131 -12.02 9.43 9.97
N ALA A 132 -11.29 9.83 8.92
CA ALA A 132 -11.87 10.56 7.79
C ALA A 132 -12.95 9.74 7.07
N GLY A 133 -12.70 8.48 6.75
CA GLY A 133 -13.69 7.59 6.11
C GLY A 133 -14.91 7.33 6.98
N CYS A 134 -14.75 7.29 8.31
CA CYS A 134 -15.87 7.18 9.27
C CYS A 134 -16.72 8.46 9.39
N ARG A 135 -16.23 9.62 8.92
CA ARG A 135 -16.94 10.90 8.96
C ARG A 135 -17.56 11.27 7.61
N ASN A 136 -16.86 10.99 6.52
CA ASN A 136 -17.22 11.44 5.19
C ASN A 136 -18.38 10.62 4.62
N GLU A 137 -19.41 11.32 4.15
CA GLU A 137 -20.59 10.73 3.51
C GLU A 137 -20.69 11.14 2.03
N GLY A 138 -21.59 10.47 1.30
CA GLY A 138 -21.93 10.85 -0.06
C GLY A 138 -21.70 9.73 -1.08
N ILE A 139 -21.61 10.13 -2.34
CA ILE A 139 -21.43 9.25 -3.49
C ILE A 139 -20.00 9.41 -4.01
N MET A 140 -19.29 8.30 -4.22
CA MET A 140 -17.93 8.31 -4.75
C MET A 140 -17.91 8.80 -6.20
N PRO A 141 -16.84 9.49 -6.63
CA PRO A 141 -16.69 9.97 -8.02
C PRO A 141 -16.55 8.79 -9.01
N GLY A 142 -16.51 9.06 -10.33
CA GLY A 142 -16.30 8.00 -11.33
C GLY A 142 -17.57 7.43 -11.97
N GLY A 143 -18.77 7.89 -11.60
CA GLY A 143 -19.99 7.63 -12.36
C GLY A 143 -20.72 6.31 -12.05
N LEU A 144 -20.14 5.42 -11.23
CA LEU A 144 -20.80 4.19 -10.76
C LEU A 144 -21.88 4.42 -9.70
N LYS A 145 -22.00 5.66 -9.18
CA LYS A 145 -22.97 6.07 -8.14
C LYS A 145 -22.89 5.23 -6.86
N VAL A 146 -21.71 4.69 -6.53
CA VAL A 146 -21.48 3.92 -5.31
C VAL A 146 -21.54 4.86 -4.10
N ARG A 147 -22.40 4.53 -3.13
CA ARG A 147 -22.53 5.28 -1.88
C ARG A 147 -21.47 4.84 -0.88
N ARG A 148 -20.91 5.81 -0.16
CA ARG A 148 -20.09 5.56 1.03
C ARG A 148 -20.92 4.87 2.10
N ARG A 149 -20.34 3.86 2.75
CA ARG A 149 -20.98 3.01 3.76
C ARG A 149 -20.31 3.13 5.12
N ALA A 150 -19.03 3.49 5.17
CA ALA A 150 -18.24 3.50 6.41
C ALA A 150 -18.86 4.39 7.49
N ALA A 151 -19.26 5.62 7.19
CA ALA A 151 -19.85 6.52 8.17
C ALA A 151 -21.14 6.00 8.81
N ALA A 152 -22.03 5.37 8.02
CA ALA A 152 -23.26 4.78 8.54
C ALA A 152 -22.99 3.54 9.41
N LEU A 153 -22.06 2.68 8.97
CA LEU A 153 -21.64 1.49 9.72
C LEU A 153 -20.97 1.88 11.05
N HIS A 154 -20.12 2.91 11.04
CA HIS A 154 -19.47 3.44 12.24
C HIS A 154 -20.50 3.90 13.28
N ARG A 155 -21.52 4.66 12.87
CA ARG A 155 -22.61 5.06 13.78
C ARG A 155 -23.34 3.85 14.36
N GLN A 156 -23.65 2.85 13.54
CA GLN A 156 -24.34 1.64 13.98
C GLN A 156 -23.53 0.86 15.02
N LEU A 157 -22.22 0.70 14.80
CA LEU A 157 -21.33 -0.03 15.71
C LEU A 157 -21.11 0.73 17.02
N CYS A 158 -20.96 2.06 16.96
CA CYS A 158 -20.85 2.91 18.16
C CYS A 158 -22.12 2.93 19.02
N GLN A 159 -23.30 2.73 18.43
CA GLN A 159 -24.57 2.64 19.17
C GLN A 159 -24.77 1.28 19.88
N ARG A 160 -23.94 0.26 19.60
CA ARG A 160 -24.05 -1.09 20.18
C ARG A 160 -22.74 -1.53 20.87
N PRO A 161 -22.22 -0.77 21.84
CA PRO A 161 -20.93 -1.06 22.46
C PRO A 161 -20.91 -2.40 23.21
N GLU A 162 -22.04 -2.83 23.78
CA GLU A 162 -22.13 -4.09 24.53
C GLU A 162 -22.12 -5.35 23.64
N ALA A 163 -22.54 -5.25 22.37
CA ALA A 163 -22.46 -6.35 21.41
C ALA A 163 -21.01 -6.58 20.94
N GLY A 164 -20.24 -5.51 20.80
CA GLY A 164 -18.84 -5.55 20.35
C GLY A 164 -17.85 -6.23 21.30
N LEU A 165 -18.24 -6.51 22.54
CA LEU A 165 -17.39 -7.19 23.55
C LEU A 165 -17.74 -8.67 23.75
N ARG A 166 -18.87 -9.14 23.21
CA ARG A 166 -19.40 -10.49 23.52
C ARG A 166 -19.48 -11.43 22.31
N ASP A 167 -19.35 -10.90 21.10
CA ASP A 167 -19.56 -11.66 19.88
C ASP A 167 -18.40 -11.46 18.88
N ALA A 168 -17.81 -12.58 18.43
CA ALA A 168 -16.70 -12.59 17.48
C ALA A 168 -17.12 -12.02 16.11
N LEU A 169 -18.39 -12.14 15.72
CA LEU A 169 -18.90 -11.57 14.47
C LEU A 169 -18.94 -10.04 14.53
N SER A 170 -19.27 -9.49 15.71
CA SER A 170 -19.29 -8.03 15.94
C SER A 170 -17.90 -7.40 15.84
N VAL A 171 -16.83 -8.17 16.11
CA VAL A 171 -15.43 -7.74 15.92
C VAL A 171 -15.08 -7.68 14.43
N LEU A 172 -15.55 -8.62 13.62
CA LEU A 172 -15.34 -8.62 12.18
C LEU A 172 -15.99 -7.41 11.50
N ASP A 173 -17.13 -6.93 12.02
CA ASP A 173 -17.76 -5.70 11.51
C ASP A 173 -16.88 -4.46 11.69
N TRP A 174 -16.06 -4.41 12.75
CA TRP A 174 -15.08 -3.34 12.93
C TRP A 174 -13.96 -3.44 11.89
N VAL A 175 -13.45 -4.64 11.61
CA VAL A 175 -12.44 -4.85 10.56
C VAL A 175 -12.99 -4.42 9.20
N ASN A 176 -14.22 -4.82 8.87
CA ASN A 176 -14.91 -4.40 7.66
C ASN A 176 -15.06 -2.88 7.59
N LEU A 177 -15.45 -2.23 8.69
CA LEU A 177 -15.56 -0.79 8.77
C LEU A 177 -14.23 -0.11 8.44
N TYR A 178 -13.14 -0.52 9.07
CA TYR A 178 -11.83 0.12 8.88
C TYR A 178 -11.34 -0.03 7.43
N ALA A 179 -11.48 -1.22 6.84
CA ALA A 179 -11.10 -1.46 5.45
C ALA A 179 -11.96 -0.62 4.48
N LEU A 180 -13.27 -0.55 4.70
CA LEU A 180 -14.17 0.28 3.90
C LEU A 180 -13.84 1.77 4.03
N ALA A 181 -13.58 2.27 5.25
CA ALA A 181 -13.26 3.66 5.49
C ALA A 181 -12.04 4.09 4.67
N VAL A 182 -10.97 3.31 4.69
CA VAL A 182 -9.74 3.61 3.93
C VAL A 182 -9.98 3.51 2.42
N ASN A 183 -10.66 2.46 1.94
CA ASN A 183 -10.88 2.29 0.51
C ASN A 183 -11.85 3.34 -0.06
N GLU A 184 -12.82 3.82 0.72
CA GLU A 184 -13.71 4.93 0.35
C GLU A 184 -12.99 6.28 0.29
N GLU A 185 -12.04 6.52 1.19
CA GLU A 185 -11.14 7.68 1.12
C GLU A 185 -10.23 7.60 -0.11
N ASN A 186 -9.62 6.45 -0.36
CA ASN A 186 -8.81 6.22 -1.56
C ASN A 186 -9.59 6.54 -2.85
N ALA A 187 -10.77 5.95 -3.00
CA ALA A 187 -11.63 6.13 -4.18
C ALA A 187 -12.12 7.58 -4.37
N SER A 188 -12.04 8.41 -3.33
CA SER A 188 -12.44 9.82 -3.37
C SER A 188 -11.25 10.79 -3.47
N GLY A 189 -10.02 10.30 -3.62
CA GLY A 189 -8.82 11.13 -3.68
C GLY A 189 -8.36 11.67 -2.32
N GLY A 190 -8.78 11.03 -1.24
CA GLY A 190 -8.29 11.30 0.12
C GLY A 190 -6.83 10.87 0.29
N ARG A 191 -6.21 11.31 1.39
CA ARG A 191 -4.85 10.91 1.73
C ARG A 191 -4.84 9.48 2.26
N VAL A 192 -4.05 8.61 1.63
CA VAL A 192 -3.93 7.19 1.99
C VAL A 192 -2.45 6.77 2.09
N VAL A 193 -2.19 5.69 2.82
CA VAL A 193 -0.87 5.06 2.89
C VAL A 193 -0.91 3.78 2.04
N THR A 194 0.07 3.62 1.16
CA THR A 194 0.24 2.40 0.36
C THR A 194 0.52 1.19 1.25
N ALA A 195 -0.18 0.07 1.01
CA ALA A 195 0.03 -1.15 1.80
C ALA A 195 -0.31 -2.44 1.02
N PRO A 196 0.44 -2.81 -0.04
CA PRO A 196 1.58 -2.11 -0.64
C PRO A 196 1.21 -1.14 -1.77
N THR A 197 -0.07 -1.10 -2.17
CA THR A 197 -0.61 -0.15 -3.15
C THR A 197 -1.77 0.63 -2.56
N ASN A 198 -2.26 1.66 -3.27
CA ASN A 198 -3.47 2.37 -2.88
C ASN A 198 -4.73 1.50 -2.97
N GLY A 199 -4.79 0.55 -3.92
CA GLY A 199 -5.93 -0.36 -4.07
C GLY A 199 -6.09 -1.34 -2.90
N ALA A 200 -4.98 -1.76 -2.31
CA ALA A 200 -4.94 -2.66 -1.16
C ALA A 200 -4.82 -1.94 0.20
N ALA A 201 -4.86 -0.60 0.22
CA ALA A 201 -4.49 0.23 1.37
C ALA A 201 -5.31 -0.03 2.64
N GLY A 202 -6.54 -0.55 2.54
CA GLY A 202 -7.41 -0.77 3.69
C GLY A 202 -7.08 -1.97 4.56
N ILE A 203 -6.30 -2.95 4.07
CA ILE A 203 -6.15 -4.26 4.75
C ILE A 203 -5.25 -4.15 5.99
N ILE A 204 -4.03 -3.63 5.81
CA ILE A 204 -3.07 -3.42 6.90
C ILE A 204 -3.66 -2.55 8.04
N PRO A 205 -4.20 -1.34 7.78
CA PRO A 205 -4.77 -0.53 8.85
C PRO A 205 -5.99 -1.18 9.51
N ALA A 206 -6.82 -1.94 8.78
CA ALA A 206 -7.96 -2.62 9.38
C ALA A 206 -7.54 -3.68 10.40
N VAL A 207 -6.54 -4.50 10.06
CA VAL A 207 -6.00 -5.52 10.97
C VAL A 207 -5.20 -4.89 12.11
N LEU A 208 -4.47 -3.81 11.85
CA LEU A 208 -3.72 -3.10 12.90
C LEU A 208 -4.63 -2.36 13.89
N HIS A 209 -5.75 -1.79 13.42
CA HIS A 209 -6.80 -1.29 14.32
C HIS A 209 -7.45 -2.41 15.14
N TYR A 210 -7.61 -3.61 14.56
CA TYR A 210 -8.08 -4.76 15.31
C TYR A 210 -7.12 -5.11 16.45
N TYR A 211 -5.81 -5.19 16.15
CA TYR A 211 -4.77 -5.39 17.16
C TYR A 211 -4.86 -4.33 18.27
N ALA A 212 -4.79 -3.05 17.90
CA ALA A 212 -4.74 -1.93 18.84
C ALA A 212 -6.01 -1.83 19.72
N ARG A 213 -7.17 -2.25 19.22
CA ARG A 213 -8.45 -2.08 19.92
C ARG A 213 -8.89 -3.29 20.72
N PHE A 214 -8.65 -4.50 20.22
CA PHE A 214 -9.27 -5.71 20.76
C PHE A 214 -8.29 -6.68 21.41
N ILE A 215 -6.99 -6.53 21.17
CA ILE A 215 -5.98 -7.42 21.77
C ILE A 215 -5.52 -6.82 23.11
N PRO A 216 -5.71 -7.53 24.24
CA PRO A 216 -5.23 -7.06 25.53
C PRO A 216 -3.71 -6.89 25.53
N GLY A 217 -3.23 -5.75 26.04
CA GLY A 217 -1.81 -5.44 26.08
C GLY A 217 -1.22 -4.94 24.76
N ALA A 218 -2.05 -4.56 23.78
CA ALA A 218 -1.59 -3.89 22.59
C ALA A 218 -0.94 -2.53 22.92
N ASP A 219 0.24 -2.28 22.35
CA ASP A 219 1.04 -1.07 22.56
C ASP A 219 1.79 -0.66 21.29
N ASP A 220 2.51 0.46 21.36
CA ASP A 220 3.28 1.02 20.24
C ASP A 220 4.40 0.08 19.78
N ASP A 221 4.99 -0.70 20.69
CA ASP A 221 6.05 -1.66 20.33
C ASP A 221 5.47 -2.85 19.54
N GLY A 222 4.26 -3.28 19.88
CA GLY A 222 3.45 -4.17 19.07
C GLY A 222 3.14 -3.64 17.68
N VAL A 223 2.76 -2.36 17.57
CA VAL A 223 2.53 -1.70 16.27
C VAL A 223 3.80 -1.71 15.41
N VAL A 224 4.95 -1.39 16.00
CA VAL A 224 6.23 -1.40 15.31
C VAL A 224 6.60 -2.81 14.83
N ARG A 225 6.44 -3.83 15.68
CA ARG A 225 6.67 -5.24 15.29
C ARG A 225 5.73 -5.67 14.15
N PHE A 226 4.44 -5.31 14.24
CA PHE A 226 3.46 -5.61 13.21
C PHE A 226 3.92 -5.07 11.85
N LEU A 227 4.28 -3.78 11.77
CA LEU A 227 4.66 -3.14 10.52
C LEU A 227 6.00 -3.68 9.97
N LEU A 228 6.97 -3.99 10.82
CA LEU A 228 8.24 -4.59 10.40
C LEU A 228 8.04 -6.02 9.85
N THR A 229 7.18 -6.81 10.47
CA THR A 229 6.87 -8.18 10.02
C THR A 229 6.06 -8.17 8.74
N ALA A 230 5.09 -7.26 8.62
CA ALA A 230 4.39 -7.00 7.37
C ALA A 230 5.38 -6.61 6.26
N ALA A 231 6.36 -5.75 6.55
CA ALA A 231 7.39 -5.36 5.57
C ALA A 231 8.25 -6.54 5.13
N ALA A 232 8.68 -7.42 6.05
CA ALA A 232 9.45 -8.62 5.71
C ALA A 232 8.70 -9.51 4.70
N ILE A 233 7.42 -9.75 4.96
CA ILE A 233 6.55 -10.55 4.08
C ILE A 233 6.35 -9.86 2.74
N GLY A 234 6.13 -8.53 2.73
CA GLY A 234 6.02 -7.75 1.50
C GLY A 234 7.29 -7.82 0.64
N ILE A 235 8.47 -7.82 1.25
CA ILE A 235 9.77 -7.98 0.57
C ILE A 235 9.85 -9.34 -0.14
N LEU A 236 9.38 -10.42 0.48
CA LEU A 236 9.38 -11.75 -0.16
C LEU A 236 8.61 -11.76 -1.47
N TYR A 237 7.47 -11.07 -1.54
CA TYR A 237 6.71 -10.95 -2.78
C TYR A 237 7.39 -9.99 -3.77
N LYS A 238 7.94 -8.86 -3.31
CA LYS A 238 8.62 -7.89 -4.19
C LYS A 238 9.87 -8.45 -4.86
N GLU A 239 10.67 -9.23 -4.13
CA GLU A 239 11.92 -9.82 -4.63
C GLU A 239 11.69 -10.88 -5.70
N ASN A 240 10.52 -11.55 -5.67
CA ASN A 240 10.23 -12.68 -6.55
C ASN A 240 9.17 -12.35 -7.62
N ALA A 241 8.44 -11.24 -7.49
CA ALA A 241 7.37 -10.86 -8.40
C ALA A 241 7.13 -9.34 -8.41
N SER A 242 6.38 -8.88 -9.42
CA SER A 242 5.85 -7.52 -9.40
C SER A 242 4.74 -7.36 -8.37
N ILE A 243 4.59 -6.15 -7.83
CA ILE A 243 3.45 -5.72 -7.00
C ILE A 243 2.48 -4.86 -7.85
N SER A 244 2.72 -4.77 -9.16
CA SER A 244 1.80 -4.09 -10.08
C SER A 244 0.61 -4.99 -10.36
N GLY A 245 -0.60 -4.56 -9.99
CA GLY A 245 -1.83 -5.24 -10.35
C GLY A 245 -2.02 -5.39 -11.86
N ALA A 246 -1.37 -4.54 -12.66
CA ALA A 246 -1.36 -4.63 -14.12
C ALA A 246 -0.50 -5.78 -14.67
N GLU A 247 0.43 -6.33 -13.88
CA GLU A 247 1.36 -7.38 -14.32
C GLU A 247 1.03 -8.75 -13.71
N VAL A 248 0.60 -8.77 -12.44
CA VAL A 248 0.32 -10.03 -11.72
C VAL A 248 -1.11 -10.12 -11.17
N GLY A 249 -1.99 -9.19 -11.50
CA GLY A 249 -3.37 -9.14 -10.99
C GLY A 249 -3.47 -8.68 -9.53
N CYS A 250 -4.70 -8.66 -9.01
CA CYS A 250 -4.99 -8.24 -7.64
C CYS A 250 -4.36 -9.14 -6.58
N GLN A 251 -3.96 -10.38 -6.90
CA GLN A 251 -3.16 -11.21 -5.98
C GLN A 251 -1.84 -10.53 -5.56
N GLY A 252 -1.22 -9.76 -6.46
CA GLY A 252 0.01 -9.03 -6.18
C GLY A 252 -0.18 -7.78 -5.33
N GLU A 253 -1.42 -7.33 -5.13
CA GLU A 253 -1.75 -6.15 -4.33
C GLU A 253 -2.54 -6.55 -3.08
N VAL A 254 -3.80 -6.97 -3.27
CA VAL A 254 -4.73 -7.39 -2.21
C VAL A 254 -4.25 -8.68 -1.55
N GLY A 255 -3.80 -9.66 -2.34
CA GLY A 255 -3.27 -10.92 -1.80
C GLY A 255 -2.00 -10.70 -0.97
N VAL A 256 -1.08 -9.86 -1.46
CA VAL A 256 0.14 -9.50 -0.72
C VAL A 256 -0.22 -8.78 0.58
N ALA A 257 -1.11 -7.79 0.55
CA ALA A 257 -1.56 -7.09 1.74
C ALA A 257 -2.23 -8.02 2.77
N CYS A 258 -3.02 -9.00 2.30
CA CYS A 258 -3.64 -10.02 3.13
C CYS A 258 -2.58 -10.90 3.82
N SER A 259 -1.61 -11.39 3.05
CA SER A 259 -0.48 -12.18 3.55
C SER A 259 0.35 -11.41 4.58
N MET A 260 0.72 -10.17 4.26
CA MET A 260 1.44 -9.26 5.16
C MET A 260 0.71 -9.08 6.49
N ALA A 261 -0.60 -8.79 6.44
CA ALA A 261 -1.41 -8.56 7.62
C ALA A 261 -1.59 -9.84 8.47
N ALA A 262 -1.76 -10.99 7.83
CA ALA A 262 -1.94 -12.28 8.51
C ALA A 262 -0.67 -12.68 9.29
N GLY A 263 0.50 -12.63 8.65
CA GLY A 263 1.76 -12.94 9.32
C GLY A 263 2.11 -11.93 10.41
N ALA A 264 1.90 -10.63 10.16
CA ALA A 264 2.13 -9.58 11.14
C ALA A 264 1.24 -9.73 12.39
N LEU A 265 -0.05 -10.03 12.21
CA LEU A 265 -0.95 -10.30 13.33
C LEU A 265 -0.51 -11.55 14.09
N CYS A 266 -0.12 -12.62 13.39
CA CYS A 266 0.39 -13.83 14.03
C CYS A 266 1.60 -13.54 14.94
N GLU A 267 2.54 -12.72 14.50
CA GLU A 267 3.72 -12.39 15.29
C GLU A 267 3.38 -11.61 16.56
N VAL A 268 2.55 -10.57 16.47
CA VAL A 268 2.20 -9.75 17.65
C VAL A 268 1.30 -10.49 18.65
N LEU A 269 0.67 -11.58 18.23
CA LEU A 269 -0.05 -12.52 19.11
C LEU A 269 0.87 -13.59 19.74
N GLY A 270 2.18 -13.55 19.45
CA GLY A 270 3.16 -14.45 20.02
C GLY A 270 3.38 -15.75 19.23
N GLY A 271 2.98 -15.79 17.96
CA GLY A 271 3.26 -16.92 17.07
C GLY A 271 4.76 -17.14 16.86
N SER A 272 5.15 -18.40 16.66
CA SER A 272 6.51 -18.73 16.25
C SER A 272 6.80 -18.25 14.82
N VAL A 273 8.08 -18.15 14.46
CA VAL A 273 8.51 -17.78 13.11
C VAL A 273 7.85 -18.66 12.04
N GLN A 274 7.71 -19.97 12.29
CA GLN A 274 7.02 -20.90 11.37
C GLN A 274 5.51 -20.65 11.30
N GLN A 275 4.88 -20.25 12.40
CA GLN A 275 3.46 -19.89 12.40
C GLN A 275 3.21 -18.57 11.66
N VAL A 276 4.14 -17.62 11.76
CA VAL A 276 4.10 -16.36 11.00
C VAL A 276 4.19 -16.64 9.49
N GLU A 277 5.14 -17.50 9.06
CA GLU A 277 5.23 -17.95 7.67
C GLU A 277 3.93 -18.65 7.23
N ASN A 278 3.41 -19.58 8.03
CA ASN A 278 2.19 -20.32 7.70
C ASN A 278 0.96 -19.40 7.60
N ALA A 279 0.82 -18.40 8.48
CA ALA A 279 -0.25 -17.42 8.39
C ALA A 279 -0.13 -16.55 7.13
N ALA A 280 1.08 -16.13 6.78
CA ALA A 280 1.35 -15.37 5.56
C ALA A 280 1.05 -16.22 4.31
N GLU A 281 1.42 -17.48 4.31
CA GLU A 281 1.17 -18.43 3.21
C GLU A 281 -0.32 -18.63 2.99
N ILE A 282 -1.10 -18.96 4.03
CA ILE A 282 -2.56 -19.11 3.95
C ILE A 282 -3.23 -17.81 3.45
N GLY A 283 -2.75 -16.65 3.92
CA GLY A 283 -3.24 -15.35 3.46
C GLY A 283 -3.06 -15.14 1.96
N MET A 284 -1.95 -15.59 1.38
CA MET A 284 -1.73 -15.53 -0.07
C MET A 284 -2.49 -16.64 -0.81
N GLU A 285 -2.51 -17.87 -0.29
CA GLU A 285 -3.20 -19.03 -0.88
C GLU A 285 -4.64 -18.68 -1.25
N HIS A 286 -5.36 -18.01 -0.35
CA HIS A 286 -6.76 -17.61 -0.52
C HIS A 286 -6.98 -16.45 -1.51
N ASN A 287 -5.91 -15.96 -2.14
CA ASN A 287 -5.94 -14.91 -3.15
C ASN A 287 -5.27 -15.33 -4.48
N LEU A 288 -4.75 -16.56 -4.60
CA LEU A 288 -4.11 -17.04 -5.82
C LEU A 288 -5.10 -17.08 -6.99
N GLY A 289 -4.70 -16.50 -8.12
CA GLY A 289 -5.53 -16.39 -9.32
C GLY A 289 -6.45 -15.16 -9.35
N LEU A 290 -6.40 -14.29 -8.34
CA LEU A 290 -7.21 -13.08 -8.31
C LEU A 290 -6.72 -12.05 -9.35
N THR A 291 -7.53 -11.82 -10.39
CA THR A 291 -7.25 -10.90 -11.48
C THR A 291 -7.55 -9.45 -11.11
N CYS A 292 -7.02 -8.49 -11.88
CA CYS A 292 -7.36 -7.07 -11.77
C CYS A 292 -8.22 -6.65 -12.97
N ASP A 293 -9.55 -6.61 -12.80
CA ASP A 293 -10.52 -6.19 -13.81
C ASP A 293 -11.64 -5.32 -13.20
N PRO A 294 -11.29 -4.17 -12.59
CA PRO A 294 -12.25 -3.33 -11.89
C PRO A 294 -13.31 -2.75 -12.82
N VAL A 295 -14.54 -2.64 -12.32
CA VAL A 295 -15.67 -2.09 -13.08
C VAL A 295 -15.37 -0.64 -13.49
N GLY A 296 -15.32 -0.41 -14.82
CA GLY A 296 -15.05 0.91 -15.38
C GLY A 296 -13.61 1.40 -15.16
N GLY A 297 -12.68 0.52 -14.77
CA GLY A 297 -11.30 0.89 -14.47
C GLY A 297 -11.13 1.64 -13.14
N LEU A 298 -12.15 1.62 -12.27
CA LEU A 298 -12.20 2.40 -11.04
C LEU A 298 -11.91 1.53 -9.83
N VAL A 299 -11.10 2.04 -8.89
CA VAL A 299 -10.76 1.36 -7.63
C VAL A 299 -11.93 1.45 -6.63
N GLN A 300 -13.06 0.80 -6.96
CA GLN A 300 -14.31 0.83 -6.17
C GLN A 300 -15.00 -0.52 -6.09
N VAL A 301 -15.18 -1.21 -7.22
CA VAL A 301 -15.93 -2.47 -7.33
C VAL A 301 -15.11 -3.41 -8.20
N PRO A 302 -14.76 -4.58 -7.62
CA PRO A 302 -13.40 -5.08 -7.49
C PRO A 302 -12.64 -5.15 -8.80
#